data_AF-A0A6P5AAM4-F1
#
_entry.id   AF-A0A6P5AAM4-F1
#
_cell.length_a   1.000
_cell.length_b   1.000
_cell.length_c   1.000
_cell.angle_alpha   90.00
_cell.angle_beta   90.00
_cell.angle_gamma   90.00
#
_symmetry.space_group_name_H-M   'P 1'
#
loop_
_entity.id
_entity.type
_entity.pdbx_description
1 polymer ?
#
loop_
_entity_poly.entity_id
_entity_poly.type
_entity_poly.pdbx_seq_one_letter_code
_entity_poly.pdbx_strand_id
1 'polypeptide(L)'
;MALRFRILTGSVYKDLELKRHGFPAEGCINGSVVLVKTHEFGGNNSFKHFDKTILMVRDPYDAILAEFNRHYGGHNGFAARARYKSQAWRDFVEGKSQTWSNTFLDWLKFPGPLLIVQYEKLRDDLDNQLRRITRFLNLPEVSQERMNCVLRNSEGKFKRRRNSEDNFDPFSRQQRAVVNVYKKAVYMLIDQNEKQNR
;
A
#
# COMPACT_ATOMS: atom_id res chain seq x y z
N MET A 1 -25.65 24.83 -11.90
CA MET A 1 -24.47 25.10 -11.04
C MET A 1 -23.86 23.76 -10.64
N ALA A 2 -22.80 23.32 -11.34
CA ALA A 2 -22.17 22.04 -11.03
C ALA A 2 -21.37 22.17 -9.72
N LEU A 3 -21.86 21.55 -8.65
CA LEU A 3 -21.08 21.38 -7.42
C LEU A 3 -19.79 20.63 -7.78
N ARG A 4 -18.66 21.34 -7.79
CA ARG A 4 -17.33 20.70 -7.88
C ARG A 4 -17.03 20.02 -6.55
N PHE A 5 -17.56 18.80 -6.37
CA PHE A 5 -17.13 17.93 -5.28
C PHE A 5 -15.64 17.61 -5.47
N ARG A 6 -14.81 18.11 -4.56
CA ARG A 6 -13.41 17.68 -4.48
C ARG A 6 -13.38 16.34 -3.77
N ILE A 7 -12.91 15.32 -4.49
CA ILE A 7 -12.66 13.99 -3.93
C ILE A 7 -11.33 14.06 -3.20
N LEU A 8 -11.33 13.79 -1.89
CA LEU A 8 -10.14 13.82 -1.04
C LEU A 8 -9.96 12.47 -0.35
N THR A 9 -8.71 12.08 -0.16
CA THR A 9 -8.33 10.90 0.63
C THR A 9 -7.59 11.36 1.87
N GLY A 10 -7.98 10.85 3.03
CA GLY A 10 -7.36 11.12 4.32
C GLY A 10 -6.44 10.02 4.79
N SER A 11 -6.00 10.15 6.04
CA SER A 11 -5.01 9.30 6.68
C SER A 11 -5.21 9.37 8.19
N VAL A 12 -5.05 8.25 8.89
CA VAL A 12 -5.04 8.24 10.38
C VAL A 12 -3.81 8.95 10.95
N TYR A 13 -2.81 9.20 10.09
CA TYR A 13 -1.58 9.92 10.43
C TYR A 13 -1.71 11.40 10.09
N LYS A 14 -0.82 12.21 10.66
CA LYS A 14 -0.73 13.66 10.41
C LYS A 14 0.67 14.05 9.93
N ASP A 15 0.98 13.67 8.69
CA ASP A 15 2.27 14.02 8.07
C ASP A 15 2.19 15.41 7.42
N LEU A 16 2.90 16.38 7.99
CA LEU A 16 2.92 17.76 7.49
C LEU A 16 3.67 17.91 6.17
N GLU A 17 4.64 17.05 5.89
CA GLU A 17 5.38 17.06 4.63
C GLU A 17 4.47 16.60 3.49
N LEU A 18 3.74 15.48 3.67
CA LEU A 18 2.74 15.02 2.71
C LEU A 18 1.65 16.08 2.49
N LYS A 19 1.16 16.69 3.58
CA LYS A 19 0.11 17.73 3.50
C LYS A 19 0.52 18.93 2.66
N ARG A 20 1.76 19.40 2.79
CA ARG A 20 2.32 20.51 2.01
C ARG A 20 2.54 20.16 0.53
N HIS A 21 2.56 18.87 0.17
CA HIS A 21 2.98 18.39 -1.15
C HIS A 21 1.89 17.62 -1.92
N GLY A 22 0.62 17.86 -1.64
CA GLY A 22 -0.49 17.35 -2.46
C GLY A 22 -1.47 16.42 -1.75
N PHE A 23 -1.32 16.22 -0.44
CA PHE A 23 -2.24 15.42 0.38
C PHE A 23 -2.99 16.30 1.40
N PRO A 24 -3.88 17.21 0.96
CA PRO A 24 -4.45 18.25 1.83
C PRO A 24 -5.30 17.73 2.99
N ALA A 25 -5.77 16.48 2.90
CA ALA A 25 -6.60 15.82 3.91
C ALA A 25 -5.83 14.85 4.82
N GLU A 26 -4.50 14.90 4.88
CA GLU A 26 -3.74 14.21 5.94
C GLU A 26 -4.28 14.59 7.33
N GLY A 27 -4.53 13.58 8.15
CA GLY A 27 -5.17 13.68 9.47
C GLY A 27 -6.70 13.78 9.46
N CYS A 28 -7.35 13.77 8.28
CA CYS A 28 -8.80 13.69 8.18
C CYS A 28 -9.27 12.24 8.17
N ILE A 29 -10.15 11.89 9.10
CA ILE A 29 -10.67 10.51 9.28
C ILE A 29 -12.21 10.44 9.33
N ASN A 30 -12.90 11.50 8.91
CA ASN A 30 -14.36 11.59 8.96
C ASN A 30 -14.97 11.61 7.54
N GLY A 31 -16.30 11.73 7.45
CA GLY A 31 -17.05 11.69 6.18
C GLY A 31 -16.74 12.81 5.16
N SER A 32 -15.77 13.69 5.42
CA SER A 32 -15.28 14.67 4.43
C SER A 32 -14.30 14.08 3.40
N VAL A 33 -13.83 12.85 3.59
CA VAL A 33 -12.93 12.13 2.69
C VAL A 33 -13.56 10.81 2.23
N VAL A 34 -13.19 10.35 1.02
CA VAL A 34 -13.75 9.11 0.43
C VAL A 34 -12.99 7.85 0.80
N LEU A 35 -11.76 8.00 1.32
CA LEU A 35 -10.87 6.92 1.71
C LEU A 35 -9.94 7.45 2.79
N VAL A 36 -9.58 6.60 3.77
CA VAL A 36 -8.62 6.93 4.82
C VAL A 36 -7.53 5.86 4.84
N LYS A 37 -6.26 6.28 4.74
CA LYS A 37 -5.10 5.38 4.81
C LYS A 37 -4.76 5.02 6.26
N THR A 38 -4.46 3.75 6.52
CA THR A 38 -3.85 3.27 7.76
C THR A 38 -2.85 2.15 7.48
N HIS A 39 -1.87 1.98 8.37
CA HIS A 39 -1.01 0.80 8.47
C HIS A 39 -1.23 0.04 9.78
N GLU A 40 -2.22 0.47 10.58
CA GLU A 40 -2.57 -0.17 11.83
C GLU A 40 -3.25 -1.51 11.56
N PHE A 41 -3.01 -2.46 12.46
CA PHE A 41 -3.69 -3.76 12.54
C PHE A 41 -3.96 -4.04 14.02
N GLY A 42 -4.94 -4.88 14.32
CA GLY A 42 -5.43 -5.07 15.69
C GLY A 42 -6.89 -5.49 15.78
N GLY A 43 -7.44 -6.08 14.71
CA GLY A 43 -8.81 -6.58 14.66
C GLY A 43 -9.86 -5.48 14.78
N ASN A 44 -10.91 -5.76 15.56
CA ASN A 44 -12.10 -4.93 15.71
C ASN A 44 -11.79 -3.47 16.09
N ASN A 45 -10.72 -3.23 16.86
CA ASN A 45 -10.32 -1.86 17.22
C ASN A 45 -9.88 -1.03 16.01
N SER A 46 -9.23 -1.66 15.03
CA SER A 46 -8.83 -1.02 13.77
C SER A 46 -9.98 -0.97 12.76
N PHE A 47 -10.85 -2.00 12.74
CA PHE A 47 -11.93 -2.09 11.74
C PHE A 47 -13.09 -1.13 11.99
N LYS A 48 -13.40 -0.80 13.26
CA LYS A 48 -14.63 -0.10 13.68
C LYS A 48 -14.88 1.26 13.02
N HIS A 49 -13.87 1.83 12.37
CA HIS A 49 -13.95 3.14 11.72
C HIS A 49 -14.21 3.05 10.20
N PHE A 50 -14.36 1.84 9.65
CA PHE A 50 -14.43 1.63 8.21
C PHE A 50 -15.62 0.75 7.82
N ASP A 51 -16.40 1.23 6.84
CA ASP A 51 -17.52 0.47 6.26
C ASP A 51 -17.07 -0.47 5.13
N LYS A 52 -15.94 -0.15 4.49
CA LYS A 52 -15.33 -0.89 3.38
C LYS A 52 -13.81 -0.86 3.51
N THR A 53 -13.14 -1.89 3.01
CA THR A 53 -11.67 -1.96 3.01
C THR A 53 -11.13 -2.21 1.60
N ILE A 54 -10.11 -1.44 1.21
CA ILE A 54 -9.25 -1.76 0.06
C ILE A 54 -7.92 -2.26 0.62
N LEU A 55 -7.64 -3.55 0.44
CA LEU A 55 -6.40 -4.16 0.89
C LEU A 55 -5.38 -4.14 -0.24
N MET A 56 -4.46 -3.16 -0.20
CA MET A 56 -3.38 -3.03 -1.18
C MET A 56 -2.21 -3.94 -0.83
N VAL A 57 -2.02 -5.00 -1.61
CA VAL A 57 -0.99 -6.03 -1.39
C VAL A 57 0.16 -5.79 -2.34
N ARG A 58 1.39 -5.72 -1.81
CA ARG A 58 2.63 -5.66 -2.61
C ARG A 58 3.49 -6.87 -2.26
N ASP A 59 4.29 -7.34 -3.21
CA ASP A 59 5.28 -8.39 -2.94
C ASP A 59 6.11 -8.07 -1.68
N PRO A 60 6.23 -9.01 -0.71
CA PRO A 60 6.90 -8.73 0.55
C PRO A 60 8.39 -8.42 0.40
N TYR A 61 9.09 -8.98 -0.60
CA TYR A 61 10.50 -8.65 -0.82
C TYR A 61 10.65 -7.18 -1.21
N ASP A 62 9.83 -6.73 -2.16
CA ASP A 62 9.81 -5.35 -2.61
C ASP A 62 9.36 -4.38 -1.51
N ALA A 63 8.36 -4.76 -0.71
CA ALA A 63 7.87 -3.96 0.40
C ALA A 63 8.94 -3.79 1.49
N ILE A 64 9.59 -4.88 1.91
CA ILE A 64 10.65 -4.86 2.92
C ILE A 64 11.84 -4.03 2.44
N LEU A 65 12.27 -4.22 1.18
CA LEU A 65 13.38 -3.46 0.60
C LEU A 65 13.05 -1.96 0.51
N ALA A 66 11.85 -1.60 0.07
CA ALA A 66 11.41 -0.21 0.00
C ALA A 66 11.33 0.46 1.38
N GLU A 67 10.90 -0.28 2.40
CA GLU A 67 10.77 0.18 3.78
C GLU A 67 12.14 0.33 4.46
N PHE A 68 13.09 -0.57 4.19
CA PHE A 68 14.47 -0.43 4.68
C PHE A 68 15.15 0.80 4.08
N ASN A 69 14.96 1.02 2.78
CA ASN A 69 15.43 2.23 2.10
C ASN A 69 14.80 3.50 2.70
N ARG A 70 13.49 3.48 2.98
CA ARG A 70 12.82 4.60 3.63
C ARG A 70 13.38 4.87 5.03
N HIS A 71 13.62 3.82 5.80
CA HIS A 71 14.09 3.90 7.18
C HIS A 71 15.53 4.45 7.27
N TYR A 72 16.44 3.98 6.42
CA TYR A 72 17.87 4.34 6.49
C TYR A 72 18.33 5.37 5.44
N GLY A 73 17.52 5.65 4.43
CA GLY A 73 17.79 6.62 3.37
C GLY A 73 16.80 7.78 3.30
N GLY A 74 15.80 7.82 4.19
CA GLY A 74 14.73 8.84 4.15
C GLY A 74 13.67 8.57 3.07
N HIS A 75 12.68 9.46 2.97
CA HIS A 75 11.48 9.27 2.14
C HIS A 75 11.78 8.83 0.70
N ASN A 76 12.78 9.46 0.07
CA ASN A 76 13.13 9.25 -1.33
C ASN A 76 14.54 8.70 -1.55
N GLY A 77 15.30 8.38 -0.49
CA GLY A 77 16.68 7.92 -0.60
C GLY A 77 16.83 6.40 -0.48
N PHE A 78 18.08 5.95 -0.49
CA PHE A 78 18.48 4.55 -0.37
C PHE A 78 19.37 4.34 0.85
N ALA A 79 19.27 3.16 1.47
CA ALA A 79 20.18 2.78 2.53
C ALA A 79 21.60 2.58 1.97
N ALA A 80 22.62 2.95 2.74
CA ALA A 80 24.01 2.69 2.35
C ALA A 80 24.26 1.17 2.23
N ARG A 81 25.01 0.72 1.20
CA ARG A 81 25.24 -0.70 0.90
C ARG A 81 25.72 -1.53 2.10
N ALA A 82 26.59 -0.97 2.93
CA ALA A 82 27.10 -1.65 4.12
C ALA A 82 25.98 -2.07 5.10
N ARG A 83 24.85 -1.35 5.13
CA ARG A 83 23.72 -1.65 6.01
C ARG A 83 23.04 -2.97 5.65
N TYR A 84 22.99 -3.37 4.38
CA TYR A 84 22.41 -4.64 3.95
C TYR A 84 23.21 -5.88 4.38
N LYS A 85 24.45 -5.69 4.84
CA LYS A 85 25.28 -6.78 5.38
C LYS A 85 25.29 -6.81 6.91
N SER A 86 24.54 -5.92 7.56
CA SER A 86 24.56 -5.75 9.01
C SER A 86 23.53 -6.64 9.72
N GLN A 87 23.70 -6.81 11.04
CA GLN A 87 22.67 -7.45 11.88
C GLN A 87 21.33 -6.74 11.77
N ALA A 88 21.34 -5.41 11.66
CA ALA A 88 20.12 -4.62 11.50
C ALA A 88 19.31 -5.03 10.26
N TRP A 89 19.95 -5.40 9.14
CA TRP A 89 19.21 -5.92 7.98
C TRP A 89 18.56 -7.27 8.26
N ARG A 90 19.25 -8.16 8.98
CA ARG A 90 18.72 -9.48 9.35
C ARG A 90 17.48 -9.34 10.23
N ASP A 91 17.58 -8.56 11.30
CA ASP A 91 16.47 -8.31 12.23
C ASP A 91 15.30 -7.60 11.51
N PHE A 92 15.61 -6.67 10.61
CA PHE A 92 14.60 -5.94 9.85
C PHE A 92 13.80 -6.84 8.91
N VAL A 93 14.46 -7.76 8.19
CA VAL A 93 13.77 -8.71 7.31
C VAL A 93 12.83 -9.61 8.12
N GLU A 94 13.30 -10.16 9.24
CA GLU A 94 12.48 -11.02 10.08
C GLU A 94 11.27 -10.27 10.65
N GLY A 95 11.51 -9.13 11.31
CA GLY A 95 10.47 -8.32 11.92
C GLY A 95 9.46 -7.79 10.89
N LYS A 96 9.92 -7.28 9.74
CA LYS A 96 9.01 -6.77 8.71
C LYS A 96 8.27 -7.88 7.97
N SER A 97 8.82 -9.08 7.85
CA SER A 97 8.06 -10.24 7.31
C SER A 97 6.88 -10.57 8.22
N GLN A 98 7.10 -10.58 9.54
CA GLN A 98 6.05 -10.78 10.53
C GLN A 98 5.01 -9.66 10.49
N THR A 99 5.43 -8.39 10.52
CA THR A 99 4.51 -7.24 10.46
C THR A 99 3.69 -7.24 9.17
N TRP A 100 4.33 -7.51 8.02
CA TRP A 100 3.65 -7.63 6.73
C TRP A 100 2.56 -8.69 6.81
N SER A 101 2.92 -9.91 7.26
CA SER A 101 1.96 -11.01 7.39
C SER A 101 0.82 -10.67 8.33
N ASN A 102 1.11 -10.18 9.53
CA ASN A 102 0.11 -9.85 10.54
C ASN A 102 -0.88 -8.80 10.03
N THR A 103 -0.39 -7.80 9.30
CA THR A 103 -1.26 -6.78 8.70
C THR A 103 -2.25 -7.41 7.73
N PHE A 104 -1.78 -8.19 6.75
CA PHE A 104 -2.68 -8.78 5.75
C PHE A 104 -3.60 -9.84 6.33
N LEU A 105 -3.09 -10.72 7.20
CA LEU A 105 -3.90 -11.76 7.84
C LEU A 105 -4.99 -11.18 8.75
N ASP A 106 -4.74 -10.02 9.37
CA ASP A 106 -5.72 -9.33 10.18
C ASP A 106 -6.79 -8.67 9.31
N TRP A 107 -6.39 -7.84 8.34
CA TRP A 107 -7.34 -7.14 7.45
C TRP A 107 -8.16 -8.06 6.55
N LEU A 108 -7.68 -9.26 6.23
CA LEU A 108 -8.47 -10.29 5.53
C LEU A 108 -9.68 -10.79 6.34
N LYS A 109 -9.72 -10.53 7.65
CA LYS A 109 -10.85 -10.85 8.54
C LYS A 109 -11.86 -9.70 8.64
N PHE A 110 -11.66 -8.60 7.90
CA PHE A 110 -12.58 -7.47 7.92
C PHE A 110 -14.00 -7.96 7.58
N PRO A 111 -15.02 -7.66 8.42
CA PRO A 111 -16.34 -8.27 8.28
C PRO A 111 -17.19 -7.65 7.16
N GLY A 112 -16.79 -6.48 6.64
CA GLY A 112 -17.51 -5.78 5.58
C GLY A 112 -16.95 -6.04 4.17
N PRO A 113 -17.45 -5.31 3.16
CA PRO A 113 -16.92 -5.39 1.81
C PRO A 113 -15.42 -5.14 1.76
N LEU A 114 -14.69 -6.07 1.16
CA LEU A 114 -13.25 -6.03 1.03
C LEU A 114 -12.85 -6.15 -0.45
N LEU A 115 -12.02 -5.23 -0.92
CA LEU A 115 -11.41 -5.27 -2.25
C LEU A 115 -9.91 -5.51 -2.14
N ILE A 116 -9.44 -6.64 -2.66
CA ILE A 116 -8.00 -6.92 -2.79
C ILE A 116 -7.47 -6.25 -4.08
N VAL A 117 -6.42 -5.44 -3.92
CA VAL A 117 -5.70 -4.78 -5.02
C VAL A 117 -4.23 -5.15 -4.94
N GLN A 118 -3.74 -5.86 -5.95
CA GLN A 118 -2.31 -6.15 -6.07
C GLN A 118 -1.59 -4.92 -6.66
N TYR A 119 -0.55 -4.45 -5.98
CA TYR A 119 0.23 -3.28 -6.37
C TYR A 119 0.80 -3.41 -7.79
N GLU A 120 1.27 -4.60 -8.12
CA GLU A 120 1.88 -4.91 -9.42
C GLU A 120 0.82 -4.78 -10.54
N LYS A 121 -0.40 -5.26 -10.31
CA LYS A 121 -1.51 -5.06 -11.26
C LYS A 121 -1.93 -3.58 -11.35
N LEU A 122 -1.95 -2.86 -10.23
CA LEU A 122 -2.25 -1.43 -10.24
C LEU A 122 -1.20 -0.63 -11.03
N ARG A 123 0.07 -1.04 -10.96
CA ARG A 123 1.17 -0.44 -11.73
C ARG A 123 1.04 -0.76 -13.23
N ASP A 124 0.76 -2.01 -13.56
CA ASP A 124 0.82 -2.52 -14.94
C ASP A 124 -0.49 -2.25 -15.72
N ASP A 125 -1.61 -2.10 -15.02
CA ASP A 125 -2.96 -1.91 -15.59
C ASP A 125 -3.74 -0.81 -14.84
N LEU A 126 -3.13 0.38 -14.76
CA LEU A 126 -3.58 1.48 -13.91
C LEU A 126 -5.03 1.94 -14.20
N ASP A 127 -5.40 2.10 -15.47
CA ASP A 127 -6.74 2.58 -15.87
C ASP A 127 -7.84 1.65 -15.32
N ASN A 128 -7.76 0.36 -15.65
CA ASN A 128 -8.77 -0.62 -15.26
C ASN A 128 -8.81 -0.84 -13.75
N GLN A 129 -7.65 -0.89 -13.08
CA GLN A 129 -7.60 -1.05 -11.63
C GLN A 129 -8.18 0.18 -10.91
N LEU A 130 -7.93 1.40 -11.38
CA LEU A 130 -8.55 2.60 -10.82
C LEU A 130 -10.07 2.59 -11.02
N ARG A 131 -10.57 2.21 -12.21
CA ARG A 131 -12.02 2.06 -12.44
C ARG A 131 -12.66 1.00 -11.55
N ARG A 132 -11.94 -0.08 -11.26
CA ARG A 132 -12.39 -1.13 -10.33
C ARG A 132 -12.49 -0.58 -8.90
N ILE A 133 -11.49 0.19 -8.46
CA ILE A 133 -11.48 0.85 -7.15
C ILE A 133 -12.62 1.87 -7.02
N THR A 134 -12.81 2.76 -8.01
CA THR A 134 -13.85 3.79 -7.93
C THR A 134 -15.25 3.18 -7.91
N ARG A 135 -15.49 2.10 -8.66
CA ARG A 135 -16.74 1.34 -8.61
C ARG A 135 -16.97 0.71 -7.24
N PHE A 136 -15.95 0.08 -6.66
CA PHE A 136 -16.04 -0.49 -5.31
C PHE A 136 -16.38 0.58 -4.24
N LEU A 137 -15.83 1.78 -4.40
CA LEU A 137 -16.12 2.93 -3.53
C LEU A 137 -17.48 3.59 -3.83
N ASN A 138 -18.26 3.10 -4.80
CA ASN A 138 -19.51 3.71 -5.28
C ASN A 138 -19.34 5.19 -5.68
N LEU A 139 -18.19 5.55 -6.24
CA LEU A 139 -17.95 6.90 -6.74
C LEU A 139 -18.59 7.08 -8.12
N PRO A 140 -18.94 8.33 -8.49
CA PRO A 140 -19.40 8.63 -9.84
C PRO A 140 -18.43 8.13 -10.90
N GLU A 141 -18.97 7.79 -12.07
CA GLU A 141 -18.18 7.32 -13.19
C GLU A 141 -17.09 8.34 -13.57
N VAL A 142 -15.87 7.84 -13.76
CA VAL A 142 -14.72 8.67 -14.15
C VAL A 142 -14.72 8.78 -15.67
N SER A 143 -14.92 10.00 -16.17
CA SER A 143 -14.82 10.29 -17.61
C SER A 143 -13.44 9.92 -18.16
N GLN A 144 -13.37 9.57 -19.44
CA GLN A 144 -12.11 9.21 -20.08
C GLN A 144 -11.10 10.36 -20.02
N GLU A 145 -11.55 11.61 -20.14
CA GLU A 145 -10.69 12.80 -20.03
C GLU A 145 -10.03 12.91 -18.65
N ARG A 146 -10.82 12.65 -17.58
CA ARG A 146 -10.30 12.67 -16.22
C ARG A 146 -9.34 11.51 -15.99
N MET A 147 -9.64 10.33 -16.53
CA MET A 147 -8.74 9.19 -16.45
C MET A 147 -7.42 9.46 -17.18
N ASN A 148 -7.47 10.04 -18.39
CA ASN A 148 -6.27 10.46 -19.13
C ASN A 148 -5.44 11.50 -18.37
N CYS A 149 -6.07 12.37 -17.57
CA CYS A 149 -5.35 13.27 -16.67
C CYS A 149 -4.62 12.51 -15.56
N VAL A 150 -5.28 11.54 -14.92
CA VAL A 150 -4.66 10.68 -13.89
C VAL A 150 -3.50 9.89 -14.45
N LEU A 151 -3.66 9.24 -15.62
CA LEU A 151 -2.60 8.45 -16.25
C LEU A 151 -1.36 9.31 -16.59
N ARG A 152 -1.55 10.56 -17.04
CA ARG A 152 -0.46 11.51 -17.28
C ARG A 152 0.24 11.99 -16.00
N ASN A 153 -0.43 11.91 -14.85
CA ASN A 153 0.05 12.36 -13.55
C ASN A 153 0.14 11.20 -12.54
N SER A 154 0.45 9.99 -13.03
CA SER A 154 0.50 8.78 -12.20
C SER A 154 1.69 8.75 -11.24
N GLU A 155 2.65 9.65 -11.43
CA GLU A 155 3.87 9.74 -10.64
C GLU A 155 3.89 10.98 -9.74
N GLY A 156 4.20 10.78 -8.46
CA GLY A 156 4.23 11.84 -7.44
C GLY A 156 5.62 12.17 -6.93
N LYS A 157 5.73 13.27 -6.16
CA LYS A 157 6.99 13.76 -5.55
C LYS A 157 7.65 12.79 -4.56
N PHE A 158 6.86 11.85 -4.01
CA PHE A 158 7.32 10.85 -3.05
C PHE A 158 7.70 9.52 -3.71
N LYS A 159 7.74 9.48 -5.05
CA LYS A 159 8.34 8.35 -5.74
C LYS A 159 9.85 8.46 -5.71
N ARG A 160 10.49 7.48 -5.07
CA ARG A 160 11.92 7.25 -5.16
C ARG A 160 12.31 7.10 -6.64
N ARG A 161 13.27 7.91 -7.09
CA ARG A 161 13.84 7.79 -8.44
C ARG A 161 14.51 6.42 -8.58
N ARG A 162 14.37 5.80 -9.75
CA ARG A 162 15.09 4.57 -10.08
C ARG A 162 16.59 4.80 -9.88
N ASN A 163 17.25 3.83 -9.27
CA ASN A 163 18.70 3.86 -9.13
C ASN A 163 19.30 3.08 -10.31
N SER A 164 20.56 3.37 -10.63
CA SER A 164 21.39 2.62 -11.58
C SER A 164 21.51 1.11 -11.33
N GLU A 165 20.96 0.60 -10.22
CA GLU A 165 21.05 -0.79 -9.78
C GLU A 165 19.67 -1.37 -9.45
N ASP A 166 18.71 -1.24 -10.35
CA ASP A 166 17.35 -1.80 -10.21
C ASP A 166 17.30 -3.33 -9.95
N ASN A 167 18.45 -4.03 -10.05
CA ASN A 167 18.62 -5.46 -9.79
C ASN A 167 19.36 -5.79 -8.47
N PHE A 168 19.52 -4.85 -7.55
CA PHE A 168 20.16 -5.14 -6.26
C PHE A 168 19.27 -6.01 -5.36
N ASP A 169 19.73 -7.24 -5.11
CA ASP A 169 19.04 -8.20 -4.23
C ASP A 169 19.88 -8.49 -2.96
N PRO A 170 19.49 -7.92 -1.80
CA PRO A 170 20.20 -8.13 -0.53
C PRO A 170 19.76 -9.37 0.26
N PHE A 171 18.83 -10.18 -0.25
CA PHE A 171 18.25 -11.27 0.53
C PHE A 171 19.09 -12.55 0.44
N SER A 172 19.55 -13.02 1.61
CA SER A 172 20.18 -14.33 1.74
C SER A 172 19.18 -15.47 1.55
N ARG A 173 19.67 -16.69 1.31
CA ARG A 173 18.82 -17.89 1.20
C ARG A 173 17.98 -18.12 2.47
N GLN A 174 18.56 -17.91 3.65
CA GLN A 174 17.86 -18.04 4.92
C GLN A 174 16.74 -17.00 5.06
N GLN A 175 17.03 -15.74 4.71
CA GLN A 175 16.04 -14.68 4.72
C GLN A 175 14.87 -14.97 3.77
N ARG A 176 15.15 -15.51 2.58
CA ARG A 176 14.10 -15.94 1.65
C ARG A 176 13.23 -17.04 2.22
N ALA A 177 13.81 -18.01 2.92
CA ALA A 177 13.04 -19.06 3.57
C ALA A 177 12.03 -18.47 4.55
N VAL A 178 12.44 -17.51 5.38
CA VAL A 178 11.57 -16.77 6.31
C VAL A 178 10.48 -16.01 5.56
N VAL A 179 10.85 -15.15 4.61
CA VAL A 179 9.88 -14.32 3.85
C VAL A 179 8.87 -15.21 3.12
N ASN A 180 9.30 -16.32 2.53
CA ASN A 180 8.43 -17.24 1.79
C ASN A 180 7.39 -17.94 2.67
N VAL A 181 7.71 -18.23 3.93
CA VAL A 181 6.73 -18.80 4.88
C VAL A 181 5.56 -17.83 5.09
N TYR A 182 5.87 -16.57 5.43
CA TYR A 182 4.87 -15.52 5.62
C TYR A 182 4.12 -15.19 4.34
N LYS A 183 4.84 -15.07 3.22
CA LYS A 183 4.26 -14.86 1.89
C LYS A 183 3.23 -15.93 1.58
N LYS A 184 3.61 -17.21 1.70
CA LYS A 184 2.71 -18.33 1.41
C LYS A 184 1.43 -18.28 2.24
N ALA A 185 1.54 -17.99 3.53
CA ALA A 185 0.38 -17.89 4.42
C ALA A 185 -0.64 -16.83 3.95
N VAL A 186 -0.16 -15.62 3.62
CA VAL A 186 -1.02 -14.53 3.16
C VAL A 186 -1.64 -14.84 1.79
N TYR A 187 -0.84 -15.28 0.83
CA TYR A 187 -1.33 -15.55 -0.53
C TYR A 187 -2.35 -16.71 -0.57
N MET A 188 -2.18 -17.73 0.28
CA MET A 188 -3.19 -18.79 0.40
C MET A 188 -4.57 -18.24 0.81
N LEU A 189 -4.62 -17.30 1.76
CA LEU A 189 -5.90 -16.71 2.19
C LEU A 189 -6.45 -15.72 1.16
N ILE A 190 -5.59 -14.97 0.48
CA ILE A 190 -6.01 -14.11 -0.65
C ILE A 190 -6.68 -14.96 -1.72
N ASP A 191 -6.07 -16.07 -2.13
CA ASP A 191 -6.61 -16.97 -3.16
C ASP A 191 -7.96 -17.58 -2.73
N GLN A 192 -8.12 -17.90 -1.44
CA GLN A 192 -9.40 -18.38 -0.90
C GLN A 192 -10.47 -17.30 -0.95
N ASN A 193 -10.14 -16.07 -0.53
CA ASN A 193 -11.06 -14.94 -0.54
C ASN A 193 -11.49 -14.58 -1.97
N GLU A 194 -10.56 -14.56 -2.93
CA GLU A 194 -10.89 -14.30 -4.33
C GLU A 194 -11.79 -15.39 -4.95
N LYS A 195 -11.68 -16.65 -4.51
CA LYS A 195 -12.56 -17.74 -4.98
C LYS A 195 -13.97 -17.67 -4.39
N GLN A 196 -14.12 -17.18 -3.16
CA GLN A 196 -15.42 -17.03 -2.51
C GLN A 196 -16.22 -15.84 -3.06
N ASN A 197 -15.53 -14.84 -3.61
CA ASN A 197 -16.13 -13.59 -4.11
C ASN A 197 -16.22 -13.53 -5.66
N ARG A 198 -16.02 -14.65 -6.36
CA ARG A 198 -16.27 -14.82 -7.80
C ARG A 198 -17.63 -15.50 -8.00
#